data_AF-A0A919GPS5-F1
#
_entry.id   AF-A0A919GPS5-F1
#
_cell.length_a   1.000
_cell.length_b   1.000
_cell.length_c   1.000
_cell.angle_alpha   90.00
_cell.angle_beta   90.00
_cell.angle_gamma   90.00
#
_symmetry.space_group_name_H-M   'P 1'
#
loop_
_entity.id
_entity.type
_entity.pdbx_description
1 polymer ?
#
loop_
_entity_poly.entity_id
_entity_poly.type
_entity_poly.pdbx_seq_one_letter_code
_entity_poly.pdbx_strand_id
1 'polypeptide(L)'
;MTPDQVRAEIAGLGVAAVAPGLVAVAELLARRLEETEAPTSAAVVARELRATLLELRKVAPVKSEGDKLDDLAARRARRRGA
;
A
#
# COMPACT_ATOMS: atom_id res chain seq x y z
N MET A 1 9.33 -9.87 3.75
CA MET A 1 9.03 -9.10 2.53
C MET A 1 10.33 -8.52 2.05
N THR A 2 10.67 -8.67 0.78
CA THR A 2 11.85 -8.01 0.18
C THR A 2 11.54 -6.53 -0.09
N PRO A 3 12.55 -5.66 -0.27
CA PRO A 3 12.32 -4.28 -0.69
C PRO A 3 11.50 -4.16 -1.97
N ASP A 4 11.65 -5.10 -2.92
CA ASP A 4 10.84 -5.14 -4.14
C ASP A 4 9.35 -5.40 -3.85
N GLN A 5 9.04 -6.32 -2.94
CA GLN A 5 7.66 -6.59 -2.54
C GLN A 5 7.03 -5.38 -1.85
N VAL A 6 7.80 -4.66 -1.03
CA VAL A 6 7.33 -3.42 -0.38
C VAL A 6 7.09 -2.33 -1.40
N ARG A 7 7.99 -2.14 -2.38
CA ARG A 7 7.80 -1.18 -3.48
C ARG A 7 6.54 -1.49 -4.29
N ALA A 8 6.32 -2.76 -4.63
CA ALA A 8 5.14 -3.19 -5.37
C ALA A 8 3.84 -2.93 -4.59
N GLU A 9 3.82 -3.20 -3.28
CA GLU A 9 2.66 -2.90 -2.42
C GLU A 9 2.39 -1.39 -2.37
N ILE A 10 3.42 -0.57 -2.11
CA ILE A 10 3.30 0.90 -2.05
C ILE A 10 2.79 1.47 -3.37
N ALA A 11 3.33 1.01 -4.50
CA ALA A 11 2.86 1.40 -5.82
C ALA A 11 1.38 1.03 -6.00
N GLY A 12 1.01 -0.18 -5.58
CA GLY A 12 -0.37 -0.64 -5.57
C GLY A 12 -1.30 0.20 -4.70
N LEU A 13 -0.82 0.83 -3.63
CA LEU A 13 -1.63 1.70 -2.76
C LEU A 13 -1.83 3.12 -3.32
N GLY A 14 -0.99 3.57 -4.26
CA GLY A 14 -1.11 4.93 -4.82
C GLY A 14 -0.78 6.06 -3.81
N VAL A 15 -0.04 5.74 -2.75
CA VAL A 15 0.23 6.64 -1.60
C VAL A 15 1.43 7.56 -1.78
N ALA A 16 2.23 7.39 -2.83
CA ALA A 16 3.50 8.11 -3.00
C ALA A 16 3.34 9.63 -3.03
N ALA A 17 2.26 10.14 -3.62
CA ALA A 17 1.96 11.58 -3.66
C ALA A 17 1.34 12.11 -2.36
N VAL A 18 0.66 11.26 -1.60
CA VAL A 18 -0.10 11.64 -0.40
C VAL A 18 0.77 11.59 0.86
N ALA A 19 1.66 10.60 0.96
CA ALA A 19 2.49 10.36 2.13
C ALA A 19 3.94 9.97 1.75
N PRO A 20 4.68 10.84 1.02
CA PRO A 20 6.02 10.52 0.53
C PRO A 20 7.02 10.19 1.66
N GLY A 21 6.88 10.83 2.83
CA GLY A 21 7.71 10.54 4.00
C GLY A 21 7.51 9.12 4.54
N LEU A 22 6.26 8.67 4.68
CA LEU A 22 5.95 7.31 5.14
C LEU A 22 6.40 6.26 4.11
N VAL A 23 6.30 6.58 2.82
CA VAL A 23 6.85 5.73 1.75
C VAL A 23 8.36 5.56 1.89
N ALA A 24 9.11 6.66 2.06
CA ALA A 24 10.55 6.60 2.24
C ALA A 24 10.96 5.79 3.48
N VAL A 25 10.19 5.91 4.58
CA VAL A 25 10.41 5.13 5.81
C VAL A 25 10.15 3.64 5.56
N ALA A 26 9.06 3.28 4.89
CA ALA A 26 8.77 1.88 4.56
C ALA A 26 9.86 1.25 3.69
N GLU A 27 10.37 1.97 2.67
CA GLU A 27 11.48 1.49 1.85
C GLU A 27 12.79 1.33 2.64
N LEU A 28 13.09 2.27 3.54
CA LEU A 28 14.27 2.18 4.40
C LEU A 28 14.18 0.97 5.34
N LEU A 29 13.05 0.77 5.99
CA LEU A 29 12.82 -0.37 6.88
C LEU A 29 12.92 -1.70 6.13
N ALA A 30 12.40 -1.75 4.89
CA ALA A 30 12.53 -2.94 4.04
C ALA A 30 14.00 -3.27 3.72
N ARG A 31 14.81 -2.27 3.34
CA ARG A 31 16.26 -2.45 3.11
C ARG A 31 16.97 -2.92 4.39
N ARG A 32 16.66 -2.29 5.53
CA ARG A 32 17.26 -2.68 6.81
C ARG A 32 16.88 -4.08 7.27
N LEU A 33 15.69 -4.55 6.94
CA LEU A 33 15.27 -5.91 7.22
C LEU A 33 16.02 -6.93 6.36
N GLU A 34 16.38 -6.57 5.13
CA GLU A 34 17.17 -7.42 4.23
C GLU A 34 18.65 -7.47 4.63
N GLU A 35 19.21 -6.34 5.06
CA GLU A 35 20.63 -6.20 5.42
C GLU A 35 20.98 -6.76 6.82
N THR A 36 19.99 -6.94 7.70
CA THR A 36 20.26 -7.29 9.10
C THR A 36 20.45 -8.80 9.32
N GLU A 37 21.57 -9.16 9.95
CA GLU A 37 21.87 -10.55 10.34
C GLU A 37 21.48 -10.85 11.80
N ALA A 38 21.07 -9.84 12.57
CA ALA A 38 20.74 -9.97 13.98
C ALA A 38 19.24 -10.28 14.17
N PRO A 39 18.84 -11.46 14.69
CA PRO A 39 17.43 -11.87 14.74
C PRO A 39 16.52 -10.91 15.52
N THR A 40 17.00 -10.37 16.64
CA THR A 40 16.24 -9.41 17.46
C THR A 40 16.01 -8.10 16.72
N SER A 41 17.03 -7.58 16.04
CA SER A 41 16.91 -6.37 15.22
C SER A 41 15.96 -6.61 14.04
N ALA A 42 16.06 -7.77 13.38
CA ALA A 42 15.13 -8.15 12.31
C ALA A 42 13.67 -8.16 12.79
N ALA A 43 13.40 -8.71 13.98
CA ALA A 43 12.06 -8.73 14.55
C ALA A 43 11.51 -7.33 14.82
N VAL A 44 12.34 -6.42 15.36
CA VAL A 44 11.96 -5.02 15.61
C VAL A 44 11.69 -4.30 14.29
N VAL A 45 12.61 -4.38 13.32
CA VAL A 45 12.44 -3.73 12.00
C VAL A 45 11.20 -4.26 11.29
N ALA A 46 10.95 -5.58 11.34
CA ALA A 46 9.75 -6.18 10.74
C ALA A 46 8.45 -5.75 11.42
N ARG A 47 8.47 -5.43 12.71
CA ARG A 47 7.30 -4.87 13.42
C ARG A 47 7.02 -3.44 12.96
N GLU A 48 8.05 -2.60 12.90
CA GLU A 48 7.91 -1.20 12.49
C GLU A 48 7.54 -1.07 11.01
N LEU A 49 8.07 -1.95 10.15
CA LEU A 49 7.65 -2.02 8.74
C LEU A 49 6.15 -2.33 8.64
N ARG A 50 5.66 -3.32 9.41
CA ARG A 50 4.23 -3.65 9.45
C ARG A 50 3.37 -2.49 9.94
N ALA A 51 3.80 -1.77 10.97
CA ALA A 51 3.11 -0.59 11.46
C ALA A 51 3.06 0.52 10.40
N THR A 52 4.19 0.79 9.74
CA THR A 52 4.28 1.82 8.69
C THR A 52 3.37 1.50 7.51
N LEU A 53 3.34 0.23 7.05
CA LEU A 53 2.44 -0.20 5.98
C LEU A 53 0.96 -0.08 6.37
N LEU A 54 0.61 -0.34 7.64
CA LEU A 54 -0.75 -0.12 8.14
C LEU A 54 -1.14 1.36 8.09
N GLU A 55 -0.25 2.28 8.46
CA GLU A 55 -0.51 3.73 8.33
C GLU A 55 -0.67 4.15 6.88
N LEU A 56 0.18 3.65 5.97
CA LEU A 56 0.06 3.89 4.53
C LEU A 56 -1.30 3.43 3.98
N ARG A 57 -1.81 2.28 4.42
CA ARG A 57 -3.14 1.79 4.00
C ARG A 57 -4.28 2.67 4.48
N LYS A 58 -4.15 3.36 5.62
CA LYS A 58 -5.18 4.29 6.13
C LYS A 58 -5.28 5.56 5.29
N VAL A 59 -4.15 6.01 4.75
CA VAL A 59 -4.06 7.22 3.91
C VAL A 59 -4.10 6.90 2.41
N ALA A 60 -4.24 5.62 2.06
CA ALA A 60 -4.35 5.20 0.68
C ALA A 60 -5.58 5.84 0.04
N PRO A 61 -5.43 6.47 -1.15
CA PRO A 61 -6.59 6.91 -1.90
C PRO A 61 -7.54 5.72 -2.09
N VAL A 62 -8.84 6.00 -1.98
CA VAL A 62 -9.87 4.98 -2.20
C VAL A 62 -9.67 4.44 -3.61
N LYS A 63 -9.26 3.18 -3.72
CA LYS A 63 -9.21 2.51 -5.02
C LYS A 63 -10.65 2.42 -5.55
N SER A 64 -10.95 3.09 -6.65
CA SER A 64 -12.13 2.80 -7.48
C SER A 64 -11.98 1.47 -8.23
N GLU A 65 -11.42 0.42 -7.60
CA GLU A 65 -11.61 -0.94 -8.11
C GLU A 65 -12.93 -1.44 -7.54
N GLY A 66 -14.01 -1.15 -8.26
CA GLY A 66 -15.37 -1.54 -7.88
C GLY A 66 -16.09 -0.53 -6.99
N ASP A 67 -16.03 0.75 -7.33
CA ASP A 67 -16.90 1.72 -6.70
C ASP A 67 -18.35 1.35 -7.04
N LYS A 68 -19.22 1.17 -6.04
CA LYS A 68 -20.63 0.76 -6.25
C LYS A 68 -21.38 1.73 -7.18
N LEU A 69 -20.85 2.94 -7.35
CA LEU A 69 -21.32 3.96 -8.28
C LEU A 69 -21.02 3.63 -9.75
N ASP A 70 -19.88 3.02 -10.07
CA ASP A 70 -19.54 2.60 -11.44
C ASP A 70 -20.45 1.46 -11.91
N ASP A 71 -20.75 0.50 -11.02
CA ASP A 71 -21.73 -0.56 -11.27
C ASP A 71 -23.14 0.01 -11.48
N LEU A 72 -23.51 1.07 -10.75
CA LEU A 72 -24.81 1.74 -10.92
C LEU A 72 -24.88 2.51 -12.25
N ALA A 73 -23.80 3.16 -12.66
CA ALA A 73 -23.70 3.84 -13.96
C ALA A 73 -23.79 2.83 -15.11
N ALA A 74 -23.09 1.69 -15.02
CA ALA A 74 -23.17 0.60 -15.99
C ALA A 74 -24.60 0.00 -16.07
N ARG A 75 -25.28 -0.16 -14.93
CA ARG A 75 -26.66 -0.66 -14.87
C ARG A 75 -27.67 0.33 -15.47
N ARG A 76 -27.47 1.64 -15.27
CA ARG A 76 -28.30 2.70 -15.90
C ARG A 76 -28.07 2.83 -17.39
N ALA A 77 -26.85 2.58 -17.88
CA ALA A 77 -26.56 2.53 -19.32
C ALA A 77 -27.30 1.35 -19.98
N ARG A 78 -27.26 0.16 -19.38
CA ARG A 78 -27.98 -1.03 -19.89
C ARG A 78 -29.51 -0.86 -19.93
N ARG A 79 -30.10 -0.12 -18.98
CA ARG A 79 -31.55 0.13 -18.95
C ARG A 79 -32.01 1.22 -19.94
N ARG A 80 -31.11 2.09 -20.42
CA ARG A 80 -31.44 3.15 -21.39
C ARG A 80 -31.22 2.72 -22.86
N GLY A 81 -30.74 1.48 -23.07
CA GLY A 81 -30.59 0.87 -24.40
C GLY A 81 -31.58 -0.25 -24.68
N ALA A 82 -32.67 -0.35 -23.91
CA ALA A 82 -33.79 -1.29 -24.10
C ALA A 82 -35.09 -0.50 -24.29
#